data_AF-A0A954QXK6-F1
#
_entry.id   AF-A0A954QXK6-F1
#
_cell.length_a   1.000
_cell.length_b   1.000
_cell.length_c   1.000
_cell.angle_alpha   90.00
_cell.angle_beta   90.00
_cell.angle_gamma   90.00
#
_symmetry.space_group_name_H-M   'P 1'
#
loop_
_entity.id
_entity.type
_entity.pdbx_description
1 polymer ?
#
loop_
_entity_poly.entity_id
_entity_poly.type
_entity_poly.pdbx_seq_one_letter_code
_entity_poly.pdbx_strand_id
1 'polypeptide(L)' 'MRSAVTVSLVEEARGGPFVYWHDLPHACRRASELGFDAVEIFPPSPETLESANARQHLADHGLALAAVGTGAGWVKHRL' A
#
# COMPACT_ATOMS: atom_id res chain seq x y z
N MET A 1 1.95 -8.95 18.93
CA MET A 1 2.43 -7.92 17.97
C MET A 1 2.07 -8.40 16.57
N ARG A 2 1.63 -7.53 15.66
CA ARG A 2 1.31 -7.89 14.25
C ARG A 2 2.28 -7.16 13.32
N SER A 3 2.79 -7.86 12.33
CA SER A 3 3.73 -7.35 11.34
C SER A 3 3.01 -6.67 10.17
N ALA A 4 3.62 -5.62 9.62
CA ALA A 4 3.11 -4.92 8.45
C ALA A 4 4.24 -4.52 7.51
N VAL A 5 3.92 -4.32 6.24
CA VAL A 5 4.86 -3.90 5.19
C VAL A 5 4.27 -2.77 4.35
N THR A 6 5.14 -1.83 3.93
CA THR A 6 4.73 -0.60 3.27
C THR A 6 4.64 -0.75 1.74
N VAL A 7 3.57 -0.22 1.16
CA VAL A 7 3.30 -0.22 -0.28
C VAL A 7 3.01 1.22 -0.72
N SER A 8 3.83 1.77 -1.61
CA SER A 8 3.54 3.07 -2.24
C SER A 8 2.92 2.89 -3.62
N LEU A 9 1.80 3.56 -3.87
CA LEU A 9 1.17 3.68 -5.18
C LEU A 9 1.47 5.05 -5.83
N VAL A 10 2.41 5.80 -5.26
CA VAL A 10 2.83 7.13 -5.72
C VAL A 10 4.16 7.00 -6.44
N GLU A 11 4.17 7.22 -7.76
CA GLU A 11 5.36 7.17 -8.61
C GLU A 11 6.42 8.18 -8.18
N GLU A 12 5.99 9.38 -7.80
CA GLU A 12 6.85 10.47 -7.36
C GLU A 12 7.57 10.16 -6.04
N ALA A 13 7.07 9.21 -5.26
CA ALA A 13 7.71 8.76 -4.03
C ALA A 13 8.80 7.71 -4.28
N ARG A 14 9.01 7.24 -5.53
CA ARG A 14 9.97 6.17 -5.87
C ARG A 14 11.36 6.47 -5.32
N GLY A 15 11.95 5.50 -4.64
CA GLY A 15 13.24 5.63 -3.97
C GLY A 15 13.13 6.13 -2.52
N GLY A 16 11.94 6.48 -2.06
CA GLY A 16 11.62 6.66 -0.64
C GLY A 16 11.62 5.36 0.17
N PRO A 17 11.29 5.41 1.47
CA PRO A 17 11.43 4.28 2.40
C PRO A 17 10.28 3.26 2.32
N PHE A 18 9.83 2.89 1.11
CA PHE A 18 8.78 1.89 0.91
C PHE A 18 9.37 0.57 0.40
N VAL A 19 8.81 -0.55 0.86
CA VAL A 19 9.26 -1.89 0.46
C VAL A 19 8.72 -2.26 -0.92
N TYR A 20 7.42 -2.04 -1.15
CA TYR A 20 6.76 -2.31 -2.43
C TYR A 20 6.25 -1.04 -3.11
N TRP A 21 6.08 -1.14 -4.43
CA TRP A 21 5.77 -0.02 -5.31
C TRP A 21 4.78 -0.42 -6.40
N HIS A 22 3.79 0.45 -6.68
CA HIS A 22 2.85 0.46 -7.82
C HIS A 22 1.83 -0.67 -7.91
N ASP A 23 2.28 -1.92 -7.85
CA ASP A 23 1.44 -3.08 -8.06
C ASP A 23 0.92 -3.62 -6.72
N LEU A 24 -0.24 -3.12 -6.31
CA LEU A 24 -0.89 -3.55 -5.06
C LEU A 24 -1.20 -5.07 -5.04
N PRO A 25 -1.78 -5.69 -6.09
CA PRO A 25 -1.96 -7.14 -6.14
C PRO A 25 -0.66 -7.94 -5.93
N HIS A 26 0.42 -7.54 -6.62
CA HIS A 26 1.72 -8.20 -6.45
C HIS A 26 2.27 -8.00 -5.04
N ALA A 27 2.18 -6.78 -4.50
CA ALA A 27 2.62 -6.47 -3.14
C ALA A 27 1.87 -7.30 -2.09
N CYS A 28 0.55 -7.41 -2.20
CA CYS A 28 -0.28 -8.24 -1.31
C CYS A 28 0.13 -9.72 -1.40
N ARG A 29 0.31 -10.27 -2.62
CA ARG A 29 0.76 -11.65 -2.79
C ARG A 29 2.11 -11.89 -2.11
N ARG A 30 3.10 -11.02 -2.37
CA ARG A 30 4.44 -11.15 -1.80
C ARG A 30 4.46 -10.96 -0.28
N ALA A 31 3.66 -10.03 0.25
CA ALA A 31 3.52 -9.81 1.69
C ALA A 31 2.96 -11.06 2.39
N SER A 32 1.92 -11.67 1.81
CA SER A 32 1.33 -12.92 2.33
C SER A 32 2.30 -14.10 2.25
N GLU A 33 3.01 -14.28 1.13
CA GLU A 33 4.04 -15.32 0.95
C GLU A 33 5.19 -15.20 1.97
N LEU A 34 5.53 -13.98 2.40
CA LEU A 34 6.55 -13.71 3.41
C LEU A 34 6.02 -13.77 4.85
N GLY A 35 4.72 -14.00 5.04
CA GLY A 35 4.09 -14.17 6.36
C GLY A 35 3.76 -12.87 7.09
N PHE A 36 3.60 -11.75 6.38
CA PHE A 36 3.11 -10.51 7.00
C PHE A 36 1.62 -10.62 7.36
N ASP A 37 1.22 -9.98 8.45
CA ASP A 37 -0.18 -9.95 8.90
C ASP A 37 -0.99 -8.85 8.19
N ALA A 38 -0.32 -7.80 7.71
CA ALA A 38 -0.97 -6.60 7.20
C ALA A 38 -0.08 -5.82 6.20
N VAL A 39 -0.68 -4.82 5.55
CA VAL A 39 0.05 -3.82 4.75
C VAL A 39 -0.34 -2.40 5.15
N GLU A 40 0.60 -1.48 4.94
CA GLU A 40 0.37 -0.03 5.01
C GLU A 40 0.39 0.52 3.58
N ILE A 41 -0.72 1.13 3.15
CA ILE A 41 -0.86 1.60 1.76
C ILE A 41 -0.71 3.11 1.70
N PHE A 42 0.12 3.60 0.79
CA PHE A 42 0.32 5.01 0.51
C PHE A 42 -0.21 5.34 -0.90
N PRO A 43 -1.51 5.64 -1.02
CA PRO A 43 -2.12 5.97 -2.30
C PRO A 43 -1.94 7.46 -2.66
N PRO A 44 -1.97 7.81 -3.96
CA PRO A 44 -1.96 9.21 -4.39
C PRO A 44 -3.23 9.98 -4.00
N SER A 45 -4.35 9.27 -3.85
CA SER A 45 -5.63 9.81 -3.38
C SER A 45 -6.53 8.68 -2.84
N PRO A 46 -7.58 8.98 -2.04
CA PRO A 46 -8.49 7.96 -1.51
C PRO A 46 -9.16 7.10 -2.60
N GLU A 47 -9.54 7.70 -3.72
CA GLU A 47 -10.21 7.04 -4.85
C GLU A 47 -9.33 5.97 -5.50
N THR A 48 -8.01 6.07 -5.32
CA THR A 48 -7.06 5.08 -5.85
C THR A 48 -7.18 3.73 -5.12
N LEU A 49 -7.60 3.72 -3.85
CA LEU A 49 -7.81 2.46 -3.13
C LEU A 49 -9.02 1.69 -3.67
N GLU A 50 -10.07 2.42 -4.08
CA GLU A 50 -11.25 1.83 -4.69
C GLU A 50 -10.95 1.32 -6.09
N SER A 51 -10.34 2.14 -6.94
CA SER A 51 -10.02 1.74 -8.32
C SER A 51 -8.98 0.61 -8.39
N ALA A 52 -8.09 0.53 -7.39
CA ALA A 52 -7.14 -0.58 -7.25
C ALA A 52 -7.74 -1.83 -6.55
N ASN A 53 -9.05 -1.86 -6.25
CA ASN A 53 -9.71 -2.97 -5.54
C ASN A 53 -8.99 -3.41 -4.26
N ALA A 54 -8.43 -2.46 -3.51
CA ALA A 54 -7.51 -2.75 -2.40
C ALA A 54 -8.13 -3.72 -1.38
N ARG A 55 -9.41 -3.53 -1.03
CA ARG A 55 -10.11 -4.41 -0.09
C ARG A 55 -10.17 -5.87 -0.56
N GLN A 56 -10.38 -6.10 -1.85
CA GLN A 56 -10.45 -7.44 -2.40
C GLN A 56 -9.08 -8.10 -2.37
N HIS A 57 -8.03 -7.42 -2.82
CA HIS A 57 -6.67 -7.98 -2.80
C HIS A 57 -6.16 -8.30 -1.39
N LEU A 58 -6.53 -7.49 -0.40
CA LEU A 58 -6.23 -7.78 0.99
C LEU A 58 -6.96 -9.05 1.47
N ALA A 59 -8.25 -9.17 1.16
CA ALA A 59 -9.06 -10.32 1.53
C ALA A 59 -8.56 -11.62 0.87
N ASP A 60 -8.25 -11.58 -0.44
CA ASP A 60 -7.75 -12.72 -1.22
C ASP A 60 -6.44 -13.30 -0.66
N HIS A 61 -5.66 -12.46 0.03
CA HIS A 61 -4.35 -12.82 0.59
C HIS A 61 -4.33 -12.91 2.14
N GLY A 62 -5.49 -12.77 2.80
CA GLY A 62 -5.60 -12.84 4.25
C GLY A 62 -4.91 -11.70 5.00
N LEU A 63 -4.67 -10.57 4.34
CA LEU A 63 -3.95 -9.42 4.89
C LEU A 63 -4.92 -8.40 5.49
N ALA A 64 -4.55 -7.82 6.63
CA ALA A 64 -5.24 -6.65 7.16
C ALA A 64 -4.71 -5.35 6.54
N LEU A 65 -5.51 -4.28 6.60
CA LEU A 65 -5.03 -2.91 6.36
C LEU A 65 -4.54 -2.33 7.69
N ALA A 66 -3.22 -2.14 7.83
CA ALA A 66 -2.63 -1.58 9.05
C ALA A 66 -2.79 -0.05 9.10
N ALA A 67 -2.56 0.63 7.98
CA ALA A 67 -2.68 2.08 7.85
C ALA A 67 -2.89 2.51 6.40
N VAL A 68 -3.42 3.73 6.23
CA VAL A 68 -3.41 4.46 4.96
C VAL A 68 -2.67 5.76 5.17
N GLY A 69 -1.56 5.95 4.46
CA GLY A 69 -0.81 7.20 4.54
C GLY A 69 -1.33 8.23 3.55
N THR A 70 -1.61 9.44 4.02
CA THR A 70 -2.24 10.53 3.25
C THR A 70 -1.25 11.61 2.80
N GLY A 71 0.05 11.38 2.98
CA GLY A 71 1.10 12.36 2.65
C GLY A 71 1.32 12.61 1.16
N ALA A 72 0.69 11.83 0.27
CA ALA A 72 0.86 11.98 -1.18
C ALA A 72 0.46 13.36 -1.70
N GLY A 73 -0.48 14.04 -1.04
CA GLY A 73 -0.85 15.42 -1.37
C GLY A 73 0.34 16.39 -1.25
N TRP A 74 1.21 16.23 -0.25
CA TRP A 74 2.43 17.03 -0.13
C TRP A 74 3.42 16.70 -1.26
N VAL A 75 3.60 15.41 -1.58
CA VAL A 75 4.52 14.95 -2.63
C VAL A 75 4.10 15.46 -4.00
N LYS A 76 2.80 15.41 -4.32
CA LYS A 76 2.26 15.79 -5.63
C LYS A 76 2.01 17.28 -5.79
N HIS A 77 1.54 17.94 -4.72
CA HIS A 77 0.99 19.30 -4.81
C HIS A 77 1.73 20.32 -3.94
N ARG A 78 2.73 19.91 -3.15
CA ARG A 78 3.47 20.78 -2.20
C ARG A 78 2.55 21.60 -1.28
N LEU A 79 1.47 20.97 -0.82
CA LEU A 79 0.50 21.55 0.13
C LEU A 79 1.15 21.86 1.49
#